data_AF-A0A3A5SF65-F1
#
_entry.id   AF-A0A3A5SF65-F1
#
_cell.length_a   1.000
_cell.length_b   1.000
_cell.length_c   1.000
_cell.angle_alpha   90.00
_cell.angle_beta   90.00
_cell.angle_gamma   90.00
#
_symmetry.space_group_name_H-M   'P 1'
#
loop_
_entity.id
_entity.type
_entity.pdbx_description
1 polymer ?
#
loop_
_entity_poly.entity_id
_entity_poly.type
_entity_poly.pdbx_seq_one_letter_code
_entity_poly.pdbx_strand_id
1 'polypeptide(L)'
;MESTLQIMPVQRTSRNFGEYAEEAVIIEEPIIKQKRPLFIEANTIEASLEHLRNDCIIPVFAKDNEATLSHVAFIEVVQDAT
;
A
#
# COMPACT_ATOMS: atom_id res chain seq x y z
N MET A 1 2.97 -26.16 -31.06
CA MET A 1 4.23 -25.79 -31.75
C MET A 1 4.75 -24.58 -31.00
N GLU A 2 5.79 -24.77 -30.19
CA GLU A 2 6.37 -23.69 -29.38
C GLU A 2 7.16 -22.74 -30.28
N SER A 3 6.77 -21.47 -30.33
CA SER A 3 7.47 -20.44 -31.08
C SER A 3 8.56 -19.83 -30.20
N THR A 4 9.81 -20.23 -30.43
CA THR A 4 10.98 -19.64 -29.76
C THR A 4 11.24 -18.23 -30.31
N LEU A 5 11.17 -17.21 -29.45
CA LEU A 5 11.56 -15.84 -29.79
C LEU A 5 13.09 -15.75 -29.85
N GLN A 6 13.64 -15.44 -31.02
CA GLN A 6 15.07 -15.18 -31.20
C GLN A 6 15.33 -13.67 -31.07
N ILE A 7 16.21 -13.29 -30.14
CA ILE A 7 16.62 -11.89 -29.93
C ILE A 7 17.75 -11.58 -30.91
N MET A 8 17.52 -10.63 -31.82
CA MET A 8 18.55 -10.11 -32.73
C MET A 8 19.39 -9.00 -32.07
N PRO A 9 20.68 -8.84 -32.42
CA PRO A 9 21.51 -7.78 -31.85
C PRO A 9 21.06 -6.40 -32.34
N VAL A 10 20.82 -5.48 -31.39
CA VAL A 10 20.48 -4.08 -31.64
C VAL A 10 21.70 -3.34 -32.20
N GLN A 11 21.61 -2.85 -33.44
CA GLN A 11 22.59 -1.91 -34.00
C GLN A 11 22.44 -0.54 -33.33
N ARG A 12 23.46 -0.14 -32.57
CA ARG A 12 23.54 1.21 -31.98
C ARG A 12 23.85 2.22 -33.08
N THR A 13 22.84 2.86 -33.63
CA THR A 13 23.04 4.07 -34.44
C THR A 13 23.42 5.21 -33.50
N SER A 14 24.66 5.71 -33.60
CA SER A 14 25.08 6.92 -32.88
C SER A 14 24.33 8.12 -33.45
N ARG A 15 23.25 8.54 -32.80
CA ARG A 15 22.61 9.83 -33.07
C ARG A 15 23.33 10.89 -32.24
N ASN A 16 23.76 11.97 -32.87
CA ASN A 16 24.32 13.13 -32.17
C ASN A 16 23.17 13.87 -31.47
N PHE A 17 22.95 13.57 -30.19
CA PHE A 17 21.92 14.21 -29.36
C PHE A 17 22.25 15.66 -28.94
N GLY A 18 23.38 16.21 -29.41
CA GLY A 18 23.90 17.52 -28.97
C GLY A 18 23.23 18.75 -29.59
N GLU A 19 22.45 18.61 -30.67
CA GLU A 19 21.84 19.78 -31.36
C GLU A 19 20.63 20.38 -30.64
N TYR A 20 20.06 19.68 -29.65
CA TYR A 20 18.87 20.13 -28.92
C TYR A 20 19.07 20.19 -27.40
N ALA A 21 20.30 20.07 -26.92
CA ALA A 21 20.59 20.09 -25.48
C ALA A 21 20.80 21.54 -25.02
N GLU A 22 19.83 22.08 -24.29
CA GLU A 22 19.96 23.34 -23.56
C GLU A 22 20.58 23.13 -22.18
N GLU A 23 21.39 24.09 -21.69
CA GLU A 23 22.07 23.99 -20.41
C GLU A 23 21.06 24.05 -19.25
N ALA A 24 21.08 23.04 -18.37
CA ALA A 24 20.18 22.99 -17.22
C ALA A 24 20.59 24.02 -16.16
N VAL A 25 19.65 24.89 -15.78
CA VAL A 25 19.82 25.82 -14.65
C VAL A 25 19.53 25.07 -13.35
N ILE A 26 20.51 25.02 -12.45
CA ILE A 26 20.33 24.44 -11.10
C ILE A 26 19.51 25.43 -10.27
N ILE A 27 18.25 25.09 -10.00
CA ILE A 27 17.40 25.84 -9.07
C ILE A 27 17.66 25.29 -7.67
N GLU A 28 18.32 26.06 -6.82
CA GLU A 28 18.48 25.72 -5.41
C GLU A 28 17.16 26.00 -4.67
N GLU A 29 16.34 24.96 -4.52
CA GLU A 29 15.20 25.04 -3.61
C GLU A 29 15.70 25.18 -2.15
N PRO A 30 15.18 26.15 -1.38
CA PRO A 30 15.55 26.28 0.01
C PRO A 30 15.19 24.98 0.75
N ILE A 31 16.20 24.38 1.40
CA ILE A 31 16.03 23.13 2.16
C ILE A 31 15.22 23.43 3.41
N ILE A 32 13.89 23.45 3.30
CA ILE A 32 13.01 23.55 4.47
C ILE A 32 13.17 22.24 5.22
N LYS A 33 13.97 22.26 6.30
CA LYS A 33 14.07 21.15 7.26
C LYS A 33 12.75 21.02 8.00
N GLN A 34 11.73 20.48 7.33
CA GLN A 34 10.53 20.03 8.00
C GLN A 34 10.96 18.95 9.00
N LYS A 35 10.60 19.14 10.27
CA LYS A 35 10.60 18.06 11.25
C LYS A 35 9.54 17.05 10.80
N ARG A 36 9.92 16.16 9.90
CA ARG A 36 9.12 14.98 9.56
C ARG A 36 9.45 13.91 10.59
N PRO A 37 8.46 13.16 11.10
CA PRO A 37 8.76 12.00 11.93
C PRO A 37 9.70 11.06 11.17
N LEU A 38 10.67 10.49 11.88
CA LEU A 38 11.66 9.57 11.30
C LEU A 38 11.03 8.23 10.90
N PHE A 39 9.86 7.93 11.44
CA PHE A 39 9.13 6.69 11.26
C PHE A 39 7.77 6.95 10.64
N ILE A 40 7.37 6.04 9.76
CA ILE A 40 6.03 5.98 9.21
C ILE A 40 5.15 5.32 10.28
N GLU A 41 4.10 6.02 10.69
CA GLU A 41 3.08 5.46 11.58
C GLU A 41 2.08 4.63 10.77
N ALA A 42 1.42 3.69 11.43
CA ALA A 42 0.36 2.91 10.80
C ALA A 42 -0.79 3.83 10.39
N ASN A 43 -1.36 3.62 9.20
CA ASN A 43 -2.55 4.33 8.74
C ASN A 43 -3.83 3.74 9.38
N THR A 44 -3.84 3.65 10.71
CA THR A 44 -4.89 3.03 11.50
C THR A 44 -5.44 4.03 12.51
N ILE A 45 -6.70 3.86 12.86
CA ILE A 45 -7.38 4.65 13.89
C ILE A 45 -7.63 3.71 15.08
N GLU A 46 -7.44 4.22 16.28
CA GLU A 46 -7.75 3.48 17.51
C GLU A 46 -9.25 3.17 17.59
N ALA A 47 -9.59 1.95 18.02
CA ALA A 47 -10.96 1.49 18.20
C ALA A 47 -11.18 0.99 19.64
N SER A 48 -12.27 1.42 20.27
CA SER A 48 -12.65 0.96 21.61
C SER A 48 -13.43 -0.36 21.54
N LEU A 49 -13.44 -1.13 22.64
CA LEU A 49 -14.30 -2.33 22.73
C LEU A 49 -15.79 -2.00 22.58
N GLU A 50 -16.21 -0.81 23.01
CA GLU A 50 -17.59 -0.34 22.86
C GLU A 50 -17.95 -0.15 21.37
N HIS A 51 -17.06 0.49 20.60
CA HIS A 51 -17.22 0.65 19.15
C HIS A 51 -17.33 -0.71 18.45
N LEU A 52 -16.43 -1.64 18.77
CA LEU A 52 -16.43 -2.99 18.20
C LEU A 52 -17.72 -3.77 18.52
N ARG A 53 -18.36 -3.48 19.66
CA ARG A 53 -19.60 -4.15 20.11
C ARG A 53 -20.85 -3.54 19.49
N ASN A 54 -20.90 -2.21 19.41
CA ASN A 54 -22.14 -1.48 19.13
C ASN A 54 -22.23 -0.94 17.70
N ASP A 55 -21.10 -0.62 17.07
CA ASP A 55 -21.07 0.11 15.80
C ASP A 55 -20.62 -0.74 14.61
N CYS A 56 -19.91 -1.83 14.85
CA CYS A 56 -19.44 -2.73 13.79
C CYS A 56 -20.54 -3.72 13.35
N ILE A 57 -20.89 -3.69 12.06
CA ILE A 57 -21.87 -4.61 11.48
C ILE A 57 -21.24 -5.99 11.26
N ILE A 58 -21.92 -7.04 11.73
CA ILE A 58 -21.50 -8.43 11.50
C ILE A 58 -22.13 -8.91 10.19
N PRO A 59 -21.33 -9.29 9.19
CA PRO A 59 -21.87 -9.80 7.94
C PRO A 59 -22.50 -11.19 8.13
N VAL A 60 -23.46 -11.50 7.25
CA VAL A 60 -24.04 -12.84 7.10
C VAL A 60 -23.64 -13.36 5.72
N PHE A 61 -23.01 -14.54 5.66
CA PHE A 61 -22.59 -15.13 4.37
C PHE A 61 -23.26 -16.48 4.07
N ALA A 62 -23.88 -17.12 5.08
CA ALA A 62 -24.53 -18.40 4.88
C ALA A 62 -25.91 -18.23 4.23
N LYS A 63 -26.33 -19.26 3.48
CA LYS A 63 -27.67 -19.34 2.87
C LYS A 63 -28.81 -19.19 3.89
N ASP A 64 -28.52 -19.52 5.15
CA ASP A 64 -29.45 -19.51 6.27
C ASP A 64 -29.36 -18.23 7.14
N ASN A 65 -28.73 -17.15 6.63
CA ASN A 65 -28.50 -15.89 7.37
C ASN A 65 -27.70 -16.06 8.68
N GLU A 66 -26.84 -17.07 8.74
CA GLU A 66 -25.95 -17.26 9.88
C GLU A 66 -24.92 -16.13 9.96
N ALA A 67 -24.82 -15.50 11.13
CA ALA A 67 -23.86 -14.45 11.41
C ALA A 67 -22.44 -15.03 11.47
N THR A 68 -21.47 -14.30 10.90
CA THR A 68 -20.06 -14.65 11.10
C THR A 68 -19.59 -14.34 12.52
N LEU A 69 -18.36 -14.74 12.83
CA LEU A 69 -17.67 -14.34 14.04
C LEU A 69 -17.48 -12.81 14.09
N SER A 70 -17.91 -12.18 15.19
CA SER A 70 -17.69 -10.75 15.45
C SER A 70 -16.31 -10.49 16.08
N HIS A 71 -15.83 -9.24 15.99
CA HIS A 71 -14.57 -8.83 16.63
C HIS A 71 -14.58 -9.11 18.14
N VAL A 72 -15.67 -8.75 18.82
CA VAL A 72 -15.80 -8.91 20.27
C VAL A 72 -15.83 -10.38 20.66
N ALA A 73 -16.59 -11.22 19.95
CA ALA A 73 -16.67 -12.65 20.24
C ALA A 73 -15.30 -13.32 20.10
N PHE A 74 -14.52 -12.95 19.08
CA PHE A 74 -13.16 -13.44 18.94
C PHE A 74 -12.26 -13.02 20.11
N ILE A 75 -12.29 -11.74 20.50
CA ILE A 75 -11.46 -11.19 21.58
C ILE A 75 -11.79 -11.87 22.91
N GLU A 76 -13.07 -11.96 23.26
CA GLU A 76 -13.54 -12.57 24.51
C GLU A 76 -13.13 -14.05 24.59
N VAL A 77 -13.34 -14.83 23.52
CA VAL A 77 -12.96 -16.25 23.49
C VAL A 77 -11.46 -16.45 23.67
N VAL A 78 -10.63 -15.62 23.03
CA VAL A 78 -9.16 -15.71 23.18
C VAL A 78 -8.72 -15.29 24.58
N GLN A 79 -9.34 -14.26 25.14
CA GLN A 79 -9.05 -13.78 26.49
C GLN A 79 -9.38 -14.83 27.56
N ASP A 80 -10.50 -15.54 27.40
CA ASP A 80 -10.93 -16.62 28.31
C ASP A 80 -10.08 -17.89 28.19
N ALA A 81 -9.38 -18.06 27.05
CA ALA A 81 -8.51 -19.21 26.80
C ALA A 81 -7.11 -19.07 27.43
N THR A 82 -6.80 -17.93 28.07
CA THR A 82 -5.52 -17.65 28.73
C THR A 82 -5.59 -17.94 30.22
#